data_AF-A0A0T6BAM8-F1
#
_entry.id   AF-A0A0T6BAM8-F1
#
_cell.length_a   1.000
_cell.length_b   1.000
_cell.length_c   1.000
_cell.angle_alpha   90.00
_cell.angle_beta   90.00
_cell.angle_gamma   90.00
#
_symmetry.space_group_name_H-M   'P 1'
#
loop_
_entity.id
_entity.type
_entity.pdbx_description
1 polymer ?
#
loop_
_entity_poly.entity_id
_entity_poly.type
_entity_poly.pdbx_seq_one_letter_code
_entity_poly.pdbx_strand_id
1 'polypeptide(L)'
;MPLIFPTDNALEWRKLFKPCAAQRLFLPSVLSDVDSLLYVDTDTLFLSPVEAVWDHFNLMNSSQIAALAPEHEDPNVGWYNRFARHPYYGKLGVNSGVMLMNLTRMRAFQWVEYVIPIYKKYRLKITWGDQDIINIIFHFHPDKLYIY
;
A
#
# COMPACT_ATOMS: atom_id res chain seq x y z
N MET A 1 -4.37 -15.30 -15.76
CA MET A 1 -3.52 -16.23 -14.97
C MET A 1 -3.84 -15.98 -13.50
N PRO A 2 -4.20 -16.99 -12.69
CA PRO A 2 -4.46 -16.77 -11.27
C PRO A 2 -3.17 -16.33 -10.56
N LEU A 3 -3.24 -15.28 -9.74
CA LEU A 3 -2.10 -14.80 -8.95
C LEU A 3 -1.77 -15.78 -7.83
N ILE A 4 -0.48 -16.09 -7.65
CA ILE A 4 0.02 -17.05 -6.67
C ILE A 4 0.94 -16.30 -5.69
N PHE A 5 0.77 -16.53 -4.39
CA PHE A 5 1.65 -15.98 -3.35
C PHE A 5 3.06 -16.58 -3.45
N PRO A 6 4.11 -15.86 -2.99
CA PRO A 6 5.45 -16.44 -2.83
C PRO A 6 5.40 -17.75 -2.02
N THR A 7 6.19 -18.75 -2.41
CA THR A 7 6.18 -20.09 -1.79
C THR A 7 6.63 -20.06 -0.33
N ASP A 8 7.55 -19.17 0.03
CA ASP A 8 8.03 -19.01 1.41
C ASP A 8 6.99 -18.33 2.29
N ASN A 9 6.58 -19.00 3.36
CA ASN A 9 5.56 -18.55 4.33
C ASN A 9 4.17 -18.27 3.72
N ALA A 10 3.82 -18.89 2.58
CA ALA A 10 2.53 -18.73 1.91
C ALA A 10 1.31 -18.88 2.84
N LEU A 11 1.40 -19.79 3.81
CA LEU A 11 0.36 -20.04 4.82
C LEU A 11 0.20 -18.89 5.82
N GLU A 12 1.27 -18.18 6.16
CA GLU A 12 1.21 -17.00 7.02
C GLU A 12 0.65 -15.79 6.25
N TRP A 13 1.06 -15.60 4.98
CA TRP A 13 0.52 -14.53 4.12
C TRP A 13 -0.99 -14.66 3.92
N ARG A 14 -1.48 -15.89 3.73
CA ARG A 14 -2.92 -16.18 3.63
C ARG A 14 -3.70 -15.91 4.91
N LYS A 15 -3.02 -15.85 6.06
CA LYS A 15 -3.61 -15.64 7.40
C LYS A 15 -3.45 -14.21 7.93
N LEU A 16 -2.67 -13.36 7.25
CA LEU A 16 -2.36 -11.99 7.66
C LEU A 16 -3.63 -11.12 7.84
N PHE A 17 -4.57 -11.27 6.90
CA PHE A 17 -5.99 -10.89 6.92
C PHE A 17 -6.62 -11.57 5.68
N LYS A 18 -7.91 -11.34 5.34
CA LYS A 18 -8.58 -12.02 4.19
C LYS A 18 -7.60 -12.19 3.02
N PRO A 19 -7.33 -13.43 2.53
CA PRO A 19 -6.17 -13.74 1.70
C PRO A 19 -5.96 -12.82 0.49
N CYS A 20 -7.01 -12.19 -0.04
CA CYS A 20 -6.92 -11.26 -1.16
C CYS A 20 -6.20 -9.92 -0.84
N ALA A 21 -6.26 -9.42 0.39
CA ALA A 21 -5.74 -8.08 0.74
C ALA A 21 -4.21 -8.06 0.74
N ALA A 22 -3.57 -9.00 1.47
CA ALA A 22 -2.11 -9.10 1.56
C ALA A 22 -1.42 -9.30 0.20
N GLN A 23 -2.16 -9.73 -0.83
CA GLN A 23 -1.63 -9.93 -2.17
C GLN A 23 -1.10 -8.64 -2.79
N ARG A 24 -1.70 -7.47 -2.48
CA ARG A 24 -1.27 -6.19 -3.08
C ARG A 24 0.17 -5.83 -2.71
N LEU A 25 0.62 -6.22 -1.52
CA LEU A 25 2.00 -6.03 -1.07
C LEU A 25 3.04 -6.73 -1.95
N PHE A 26 2.63 -7.76 -2.70
CA PHE A 26 3.51 -8.58 -3.53
C PHE A 26 3.32 -8.36 -5.03
N LEU A 27 2.43 -7.45 -5.45
CA LEU A 27 2.24 -7.12 -6.86
C LEU A 27 3.54 -6.74 -7.60
N PRO A 28 4.50 -5.99 -7.00
CA PRO A 28 5.77 -5.72 -7.66
C PRO A 28 6.56 -6.98 -8.05
N SER A 29 6.42 -8.07 -7.27
CA SER A 29 7.08 -9.35 -7.52
C SER A 29 6.26 -10.28 -8.42
N VAL A 30 4.94 -10.29 -8.29
CA VAL A 30 4.08 -11.19 -9.08
C VAL A 30 3.90 -10.69 -10.51
N LEU A 31 3.86 -9.37 -10.73
CA LEU A 31 3.70 -8.75 -12.04
C LEU A 31 5.04 -8.19 -12.52
N SER A 32 6.01 -9.06 -12.79
CA SER A 32 7.37 -8.68 -13.20
C SER A 32 7.42 -7.84 -14.48
N ASP A 33 6.47 -8.09 -15.40
CA ASP A 33 6.46 -7.51 -16.74
C ASP A 33 5.51 -6.31 -16.87
N VAL A 34 4.96 -5.85 -15.74
CA VAL A 34 4.07 -4.67 -15.67
C VAL A 34 4.83 -3.52 -15.02
N ASP A 35 4.82 -2.37 -15.68
CA ASP A 35 5.53 -1.17 -15.19
C ASP A 35 4.75 -0.40 -14.13
N SER A 36 3.44 -0.30 -14.30
CA SER A 36 2.56 0.50 -13.44
C SER A 36 1.16 -0.08 -13.41
N LEU A 37 0.45 0.07 -12.29
CA LEU A 37 -0.95 -0.32 -12.17
C LEU A 37 -1.71 0.60 -11.22
N LEU A 38 -3.03 0.56 -11.35
CA LEU A 38 -3.98 1.11 -10.40
C LEU A 38 -4.65 -0.07 -9.67
N TYR A 39 -4.40 -0.18 -8.37
CA TYR A 39 -5.09 -1.12 -7.49
C TYR A 39 -6.38 -0.48 -6.97
N VAL A 40 -7.45 -1.26 -6.95
CA VAL A 40 -8.79 -0.81 -6.53
C VAL A 40 -9.45 -1.92 -5.71
N ASP A 41 -9.91 -1.60 -4.50
CA ASP A 41 -10.74 -2.51 -3.70
C ASP A 41 -12.08 -2.79 -4.40
N THR A 42 -12.59 -4.01 -4.25
CA THR A 42 -13.77 -4.49 -4.97
C THR A 42 -15.08 -3.78 -4.62
N ASP A 43 -15.09 -3.05 -3.52
CA ASP A 43 -16.22 -2.26 -3.02
C ASP A 43 -16.13 -0.77 -3.43
N THR A 44 -15.25 -0.43 -4.38
CA THR A 44 -15.11 0.94 -4.90
C THR A 44 -16.02 1.20 -6.10
N LEU A 45 -16.76 2.31 -6.06
CA LEU A 45 -17.51 2.86 -7.18
C LEU A 45 -16.87 4.15 -7.68
N PHE A 46 -16.49 4.20 -8.96
CA PHE A 46 -16.00 5.42 -9.59
C PHE A 46 -17.17 6.34 -10.01
N LEU A 47 -17.13 7.59 -9.57
CA LEU A 47 -18.10 8.63 -9.95
C LEU A 47 -17.56 9.57 -11.05
N SER A 48 -16.31 9.38 -11.42
CA SER A 48 -15.57 10.12 -12.45
C SER A 48 -14.74 9.14 -13.28
N PRO A 49 -14.24 9.54 -14.47
CA PRO A 49 -13.38 8.69 -15.29
C PRO A 49 -12.17 8.18 -14.47
N VAL A 50 -11.87 6.89 -14.61
CA VAL A 50 -10.76 6.24 -13.89
C VAL A 50 -9.39 6.80 -14.31
N GLU A 51 -9.33 7.32 -15.53
CA GLU A 51 -8.19 8.00 -16.12
C GLU A 51 -7.74 9.20 -15.28
N ALA A 52 -8.68 9.90 -14.61
CA ALA A 52 -8.34 11.01 -13.73
C ALA A 52 -7.46 10.56 -12.55
N VAL A 53 -7.68 9.34 -12.04
CA VAL A 53 -6.80 8.77 -11.01
C VAL A 53 -5.46 8.40 -11.64
N TRP A 54 -5.48 7.76 -12.81
CA TRP A 54 -4.25 7.36 -13.51
C TRP A 54 -3.32 8.54 -13.82
N ASP A 55 -3.88 9.69 -14.19
CA ASP A 55 -3.14 10.90 -14.57
C ASP A 55 -2.25 11.46 -13.45
N HIS A 56 -2.51 11.11 -12.18
CA HIS A 56 -1.62 11.46 -11.08
C HIS A 56 -0.20 10.87 -11.22
N PHE A 57 0.01 9.82 -12.02
CA PHE A 57 1.38 9.37 -12.35
C PHE A 57 2.22 10.49 -12.99
N ASN A 58 1.60 11.38 -13.77
CA ASN A 58 2.28 12.50 -14.43
C ASN A 58 2.71 13.60 -13.45
N LEU A 59 2.09 13.64 -12.26
CA LEU A 59 2.38 14.60 -11.20
C LEU A 59 3.42 14.08 -10.20
N MET A 60 3.72 12.77 -10.25
CA MET A 60 4.73 12.16 -9.40
C MET A 60 6.14 12.63 -9.79
N ASN A 61 6.92 13.03 -8.80
CA ASN A 61 8.34 13.31 -8.99
C ASN A 61 9.14 12.02 -9.21
N SER A 62 10.46 12.13 -9.43
CA SER A 62 11.32 10.98 -9.72
C SER A 62 11.54 10.01 -8.54
N SER A 63 11.35 10.45 -7.29
CA SER A 63 11.51 9.60 -6.10
C SER A 63 10.26 8.82 -5.75
N GLN A 64 9.07 9.34 -6.11
CA GLN A 64 7.79 8.74 -5.74
C GLN A 64 7.54 7.43 -6.49
N ILE A 65 7.04 6.43 -5.77
CA ILE A 65 6.82 5.05 -6.26
C ILE A 65 5.35 4.64 -6.19
N ALA A 66 4.55 5.35 -5.40
CA ALA A 66 3.12 5.13 -5.28
C ALA A 66 2.37 6.44 -5.07
N ALA A 67 1.06 6.40 -5.28
CA ALA A 67 0.16 7.47 -4.88
C ALA A 67 -1.04 6.93 -4.12
N LEU A 68 -1.42 7.62 -3.04
CA LEU A 68 -2.52 7.26 -2.14
C LEU A 68 -3.23 8.52 -1.64
N ALA A 69 -4.49 8.37 -1.24
CA ALA A 69 -5.23 9.42 -0.54
C ALA A 69 -5.06 9.31 0.99
N PRO A 70 -5.22 10.39 1.76
CA PRO A 70 -5.30 10.32 3.22
C PRO A 70 -6.42 9.39 3.68
N GLU A 71 -6.23 8.68 4.80
CA GLU A 71 -7.27 7.77 5.33
C GLU A 71 -8.54 8.50 5.77
N HIS A 72 -8.39 9.71 6.30
CA HIS A 72 -9.48 10.55 6.79
C HIS A 72 -9.18 12.02 6.53
N GLU A 73 -10.23 12.85 6.46
CA GLU A 73 -10.10 14.30 6.33
C GLU A 73 -9.89 15.00 7.69
N ASP A 74 -10.53 14.50 8.76
CA ASP A 74 -10.46 15.11 10.09
C ASP A 74 -9.44 14.38 11.01
N PRO A 75 -8.38 15.08 11.47
CA PRO A 75 -7.41 14.50 12.37
C PRO A 75 -7.97 14.06 13.73
N ASN A 76 -9.10 14.61 14.17
CA ASN A 76 -9.70 14.29 15.47
C ASN A 76 -10.53 13.01 15.46
N VAL A 77 -10.91 12.53 14.28
CA VAL A 77 -11.79 11.36 14.12
C VAL A 77 -11.01 10.13 13.66
N GLY A 78 -9.88 10.33 12.97
CA GLY A 78 -9.18 9.27 12.28
C GLY A 78 -8.65 8.14 13.16
N TRP A 79 -8.74 6.91 12.67
CA TRP A 79 -8.32 5.72 13.41
C TRP A 79 -6.83 5.77 13.77
N TYR A 80 -5.98 6.17 12.82
CA TYR A 80 -4.52 6.25 13.01
C TYR A 80 -4.14 7.17 14.18
N ASN A 81 -4.78 8.33 14.29
CA ASN A 81 -4.49 9.30 15.33
C ASN A 81 -4.88 8.85 16.73
N ARG A 82 -5.97 8.08 16.82
CA ARG A 82 -6.58 7.71 18.09
C ARG A 82 -6.10 6.37 18.62
N PHE A 83 -5.79 5.43 17.73
CA PHE A 83 -5.65 4.03 18.09
C PHE A 83 -4.37 3.36 17.58
N ALA A 84 -3.68 3.90 16.56
CA ALA A 84 -2.50 3.24 16.03
C ALA A 84 -1.38 3.17 17.09
N ARG A 85 -0.79 1.98 17.23
CA ARG A 85 0.34 1.71 18.14
C ARG A 85 1.64 1.45 17.37
N HIS A 86 1.66 1.78 16.09
CA HIS A 86 2.78 1.66 15.17
C HIS A 86 2.92 2.96 14.37
N PRO A 87 4.08 3.20 13.73
CA PRO A 87 4.24 4.35 12.86
C PRO A 87 3.25 4.32 11.68
N TYR A 88 2.86 5.48 11.19
CA TYR A 88 2.00 5.64 10.01
C TYR A 88 2.37 6.93 9.27
N TYR A 89 1.93 7.04 8.01
CA TYR A 89 2.31 8.16 7.16
C TYR A 89 1.62 9.46 7.59
N GLY A 90 2.40 10.54 7.68
CA GLY A 90 1.88 11.88 7.95
C GLY A 90 1.08 11.97 9.25
N LYS A 91 -0.01 12.75 9.23
CA LYS A 91 -0.88 13.00 10.38
C LYS A 91 -2.20 12.22 10.34
N LEU A 92 -2.46 11.47 9.27
CA LEU A 92 -3.78 10.87 9.03
C LEU A 92 -3.66 9.38 8.69
N GLY A 93 -2.46 8.93 8.34
CA GLY A 93 -2.30 7.69 7.57
C GLY A 93 -2.84 7.85 6.16
N VAL A 94 -2.71 6.79 5.38
CA VAL A 94 -3.18 6.70 4.00
C VAL A 94 -4.06 5.49 3.78
N ASN A 95 -5.04 5.65 2.89
CA ASN A 95 -5.97 4.60 2.51
C ASN A 95 -5.43 3.82 1.33
N SER A 96 -5.27 2.51 1.48
CA SER A 96 -4.74 1.66 0.39
C SER A 96 -5.79 1.09 -0.56
N GLY A 97 -7.06 1.47 -0.40
CA GLY A 97 -8.17 0.95 -1.21
C GLY A 97 -8.11 1.40 -2.67
N VAL A 98 -7.52 2.58 -2.94
CA VAL A 98 -7.20 3.04 -4.30
C VAL A 98 -5.74 3.49 -4.34
N MET A 99 -4.89 2.70 -5.01
CA MET A 99 -3.43 2.89 -4.98
C MET A 99 -2.84 2.86 -6.38
N LEU A 100 -2.19 3.95 -6.78
CA LEU A 100 -1.29 3.91 -7.94
C LEU A 100 0.03 3.31 -7.51
N MET A 101 0.53 2.38 -8.30
CA MET A 101 1.76 1.65 -8.02
C MET A 101 2.67 1.72 -9.24
N ASN A 102 3.80 2.42 -9.14
CA ASN A 102 4.86 2.34 -10.12
C ASN A 102 5.73 1.12 -9.80
N LEU A 103 5.36 -0.04 -10.36
CA LEU A 103 5.99 -1.31 -10.04
C LEU A 103 7.48 -1.34 -10.41
N THR A 104 7.88 -0.67 -11.48
CA THR A 104 9.30 -0.56 -11.86
C THR A 104 10.11 0.13 -10.79
N ARG A 105 9.63 1.25 -10.24
CA ARG A 105 10.29 1.93 -9.12
C ARG A 105 10.17 1.16 -7.81
N MET A 106 9.04 0.50 -7.54
CA MET A 106 8.87 -0.33 -6.34
C MET A 106 9.82 -1.53 -6.31
N ARG A 107 10.08 -2.17 -7.47
CA ARG A 107 11.11 -3.21 -7.60
C ARG A 107 12.51 -2.66 -7.39
N ALA A 108 12.85 -1.52 -8.00
CA ALA A 108 14.14 -0.85 -7.78
C ALA A 108 14.34 -0.41 -6.32
N PHE A 109 13.26 -0.06 -5.64
CA PHE A 109 13.24 0.26 -4.21
C PHE A 109 13.27 -1.00 -3.32
N GLN A 110 13.25 -2.21 -3.87
CA GLN A 110 13.22 -3.48 -3.12
C GLN A 110 12.04 -3.55 -2.13
N TRP A 111 10.86 -3.05 -2.53
CA TRP A 111 9.66 -2.95 -1.69
C TRP A 111 9.38 -4.20 -0.82
N VAL A 112 9.45 -5.40 -1.41
CA VAL A 112 9.14 -6.66 -0.72
C VAL A 112 10.10 -6.98 0.43
N GLU A 113 11.34 -6.48 0.36
CA GLU A 113 12.33 -6.67 1.44
C GLU A 113 11.95 -5.91 2.71
N TYR A 114 11.13 -4.86 2.62
CA TYR A 114 10.60 -4.13 3.78
C TYR A 114 9.37 -4.80 4.39
N VAL A 115 8.54 -5.46 3.57
CA VAL A 115 7.25 -6.03 3.99
C VAL A 115 7.44 -7.06 5.10
N ILE A 116 8.37 -8.01 4.94
CA ILE A 116 8.56 -9.11 5.89
C ILE A 116 9.09 -8.62 7.26
N PRO A 117 10.16 -7.81 7.32
CA PRO A 117 10.66 -7.29 8.59
C PRO A 117 9.64 -6.42 9.33
N ILE A 118 8.90 -5.56 8.61
CA ILE A 118 7.86 -4.72 9.20
C ILE A 118 6.75 -5.59 9.78
N TYR A 119 6.26 -6.58 9.03
CA TYR A 119 5.27 -7.51 9.55
C TYR A 119 5.77 -8.19 10.82
N LYS A 120 6.97 -8.80 10.80
CA LYS A 120 7.52 -9.49 11.97
C LYS A 120 7.64 -8.57 13.19
N LYS A 121 8.05 -7.31 12.99
CA LYS A 121 8.23 -6.33 14.05
C LYS A 121 6.91 -5.83 14.65
N TYR A 122 5.88 -5.63 13.81
CA TYR A 122 4.63 -4.99 14.22
C TYR A 122 3.42 -5.93 14.24
N ARG A 123 3.56 -7.24 13.98
CA ARG A 123 2.45 -8.21 13.88
C ARG A 123 1.45 -8.21 15.04
N LEU A 124 1.87 -7.83 16.26
CA LEU A 124 0.99 -7.74 17.44
C LEU A 124 0.28 -6.38 17.58
N LYS A 125 0.63 -5.41 16.72
CA LYS A 125 0.15 -4.02 16.73
C LYS A 125 -0.57 -3.64 15.44
N ILE A 126 -0.35 -4.39 14.37
CA ILE A 126 -1.05 -4.26 13.09
C ILE A 126 -2.51 -4.69 13.30
N THR A 127 -3.45 -3.80 12.98
CA THR A 127 -4.89 -4.04 13.07
C THR A 127 -5.51 -4.12 11.68
N TRP A 128 -5.05 -3.29 10.74
CA TRP A 128 -5.51 -3.22 9.34
C TRP A 128 -4.62 -3.98 8.38
N GLY A 129 -3.85 -4.95 8.89
CA GLY A 129 -3.05 -5.87 8.09
C GLY A 129 -2.03 -5.16 7.19
N ASP A 130 -2.29 -5.25 5.89
CA ASP A 130 -1.45 -4.73 4.84
C ASP A 130 -1.48 -3.21 4.70
N GLN A 131 -2.60 -2.55 4.99
CA GLN A 131 -2.67 -1.08 5.00
C GLN A 131 -1.72 -0.49 6.05
N ASP A 132 -1.61 -1.12 7.22
CA ASP A 132 -0.67 -0.71 8.25
C ASP A 132 0.78 -0.89 7.81
N ILE A 133 1.10 -1.98 7.09
CA ILE A 133 2.44 -2.20 6.53
C ILE A 133 2.79 -1.09 5.53
N ILE A 134 1.88 -0.75 4.62
CA ILE A 134 2.04 0.34 3.66
C ILE A 134 2.30 1.67 4.39
N ASN A 135 1.47 1.98 5.40
CA ASN A 135 1.62 3.17 6.23
C ASN A 135 2.97 3.23 6.96
N ILE A 136 3.44 2.10 7.51
CA ILE A 136 4.74 2.03 8.19
C ILE A 136 5.89 2.24 7.20
N ILE A 137 5.83 1.65 5.99
CA ILE A 137 6.86 1.86 4.96
C ILE A 137 6.96 3.34 4.62
N PHE A 138 5.83 3.99 4.32
CA PHE A 138 5.84 5.40 3.93
C PHE A 138 6.12 6.35 5.10
N HIS A 139 5.87 5.95 6.34
CA HIS A 139 6.35 6.71 7.50
C HIS A 139 7.88 6.88 7.47
N PHE A 140 8.61 5.81 7.15
CA PHE A 140 10.08 5.85 7.08
C PHE A 140 10.62 6.35 5.74
N HIS A 141 9.80 6.34 4.69
CA HIS A 141 10.16 6.74 3.33
C HIS A 141 9.14 7.74 2.76
N PRO A 142 8.95 8.91 3.39
CA PRO A 142 7.88 9.83 3.00
C PRO A 142 8.09 10.45 1.61
N ASP A 143 9.34 10.51 1.13
CA ASP A 143 9.70 10.97 -0.22
C ASP A 143 9.27 10.01 -1.34
N LYS A 144 8.87 8.79 -0.99
CA LYS A 144 8.41 7.76 -1.94
C LYS A 144 6.91 7.81 -2.21
N LEU A 145 6.16 8.66 -1.50
CA LEU A 145 4.71 8.73 -1.63
C LEU A 145 4.27 10.07 -2.24
N TYR A 146 3.36 10.00 -3.19
CA TYR A 146 2.57 11.12 -3.66
C TYR A 146 1.17 11.06 -3.01
N ILE A 147 0.69 12.19 -2.50
CA ILE A 147 -0.67 12.31 -1.95
C ILE A 147 -1.51 13.07 -2.96
N TYR A 148 -2.68 12.52 -3.28
CA TYR A 148 -3.69 13.14 -4.14
C TYR A 148 -5.01 13.33 -3.42
#